data_AF-A0A369H9G8-F1
#
_entry.id   AF-A0A369H9G8-F1
#
_cell.length_a   1.000
_cell.length_b   1.000
_cell.length_c   1.000
_cell.angle_alpha   90.00
_cell.angle_beta   90.00
_cell.angle_gamma   90.00
#
_symmetry.space_group_name_H-M   'P 1'
#
loop_
_entity.id
_entity.type
_entity.pdbx_description
1 polymer ?
#
loop_
_entity_poly.entity_id
_entity_poly.type
_entity_poly.pdbx_seq_one_letter_code
_entity_poly.pdbx_strand_id
1 'polypeptide(L)'
;MKRHQTVALLQSLVLWLLPWPGVSAVDHFHYIIETDAAKDVHILLPAEDFAPDRVRHLGGLWTGVFDDGNSAGNYLHSRSSYLLADEHPGKGRWGYRVTLGPNSVPVALTSGTWYPVGGVLWSQISAFTYFPPGEDICWFHLAHWVANPDYDDGWEDFGLPVHESRVEPLTSSSFTTTDEQIRLLDEITTYGKLILATPIRRHMIRFPVRAGRIRKLCHLLSWNREDPYRRLPLLKSYQEAVRRAMIMDTLLRASSAGVEVDPNASSVKNMIRKHFSA
;
A
#
# COMPACT_ATOMS: atom_id res chain seq x y z
N MET A 1 -40.77 41.43 28.09
CA MET A 1 -39.54 41.53 27.26
C MET A 1 -38.55 40.36 27.40
N LYS A 2 -38.49 39.60 28.50
CA LYS A 2 -37.49 38.51 28.68
C LYS A 2 -37.70 37.25 27.82
N ARG A 3 -38.92 36.98 27.32
CA ARG A 3 -39.23 35.76 26.53
C ARG A 3 -38.65 35.75 25.12
N HIS A 4 -38.46 36.92 24.49
CA HIS A 4 -37.94 36.98 23.12
C HIS A 4 -36.43 36.76 23.05
N GLN A 5 -35.69 37.07 24.13
CA GLN A 5 -34.24 36.85 24.21
C GLN A 5 -33.89 35.36 24.32
N THR A 6 -34.71 34.57 25.01
CA THR A 6 -34.48 33.12 25.19
C THR A 6 -34.68 32.35 23.88
N VAL A 7 -35.66 32.75 23.06
CA VAL A 7 -35.93 32.11 21.76
C VAL A 7 -34.82 32.42 20.76
N ALA A 8 -34.32 33.66 20.74
CA ALA A 8 -33.22 34.05 19.86
C ALA A 8 -31.90 33.32 20.19
N LEU A 9 -31.61 33.11 21.48
CA LEU A 9 -30.44 32.34 21.93
C LEU A 9 -30.55 30.85 21.57
N LEU A 10 -31.74 30.25 21.66
CA LEU A 10 -31.93 28.84 21.32
C LEU A 10 -31.83 28.61 19.80
N GLN A 11 -32.37 29.52 18.99
CA GLN A 11 -32.24 29.46 17.53
C GLN A 11 -30.81 29.64 17.05
N SER A 12 -30.04 30.53 17.68
CA SER A 12 -28.61 30.71 17.36
C SER A 12 -27.76 29.53 17.81
N LEU A 13 -28.09 28.88 18.93
CA LEU A 13 -27.42 27.65 19.37
C LEU A 13 -27.75 26.46 18.46
N VAL A 14 -29.00 26.34 17.97
CA VAL A 14 -29.40 25.30 16.99
C VAL A 14 -28.74 25.55 15.63
N LEU A 15 -28.59 26.80 15.20
CA LEU A 15 -27.84 27.14 13.98
C LEU A 15 -26.33 26.93 14.11
N TRP A 16 -25.78 26.95 15.34
CA TRP A 16 -24.39 26.58 15.64
C TRP A 16 -24.19 25.06 15.80
N LEU A 17 -25.20 24.34 16.27
CA LEU A 17 -25.19 22.89 16.44
C LEU A 17 -25.62 22.14 15.18
N LEU A 18 -26.23 22.82 14.21
CA LEU A 18 -26.32 22.32 12.84
C LEU A 18 -24.90 22.35 12.30
N PRO A 19 -24.23 21.20 12.14
CA PRO A 19 -22.91 21.17 11.54
C PRO A 19 -23.04 21.86 10.20
N TRP A 20 -22.28 22.93 9.98
CA TRP A 20 -22.12 23.46 8.63
C TRP A 20 -21.74 22.27 7.73
N PRO A 21 -22.57 21.86 6.76
CA PRO A 21 -22.16 20.94 5.73
C PRO A 21 -21.32 21.77 4.74
N GLY A 22 -20.18 22.24 5.25
CA GLY A 22 -19.22 23.12 4.58
C GLY A 22 -17.81 22.54 4.62
N VAL A 23 -17.64 21.31 5.08
CA VAL A 23 -16.58 20.45 4.56
C VAL A 23 -17.15 19.92 3.26
N SER A 24 -16.80 20.57 2.15
CA SER A 24 -16.84 19.93 0.85
C SER A 24 -15.86 18.75 0.92
N ALA A 25 -16.26 17.69 1.61
CA ALA A 25 -15.59 16.41 1.50
C ALA A 25 -15.77 16.05 0.03
N VAL A 26 -14.68 16.21 -0.71
CA VAL A 26 -14.60 15.67 -2.06
C VAL A 26 -14.88 14.20 -1.86
N ASP A 27 -16.11 13.78 -2.21
CA ASP A 27 -16.48 12.38 -2.08
C ASP A 27 -15.61 11.62 -3.06
N HIS A 28 -14.64 10.90 -2.51
CA HIS A 28 -13.95 9.85 -3.24
C HIS A 28 -14.88 8.66 -3.36
N PHE A 29 -14.92 8.10 -4.56
CA PHE A 29 -15.61 6.87 -4.87
C PHE A 29 -14.56 5.80 -5.19
N HIS A 30 -14.58 4.73 -4.41
CA HIS A 30 -13.71 3.58 -4.64
C HIS A 30 -14.55 2.45 -5.18
N TYR A 31 -14.23 2.01 -6.39
CA TYR A 31 -14.92 0.93 -7.06
C TYR A 31 -14.03 -0.31 -7.15
N ILE A 32 -14.70 -1.45 -7.18
CA ILE A 32 -14.14 -2.73 -7.59
C ILE A 32 -14.91 -3.21 -8.80
N ILE A 33 -14.20 -3.54 -9.86
CA ILE A 33 -14.77 -4.19 -11.03
C ILE A 33 -14.48 -5.69 -10.94
N GLU A 34 -15.51 -6.53 -10.99
CA GLU A 34 -15.33 -7.98 -11.04
C GLU A 34 -14.74 -8.39 -12.39
N THR A 35 -13.45 -8.73 -12.38
CA THR A 35 -12.69 -9.18 -13.56
C THR A 35 -11.48 -9.98 -13.11
N ASP A 36 -11.05 -10.94 -13.94
CA ASP A 36 -9.84 -11.72 -13.71
C ASP A 36 -8.55 -10.91 -13.93
N ALA A 37 -8.65 -9.71 -14.54
CA ALA A 37 -7.50 -8.84 -14.81
C ALA A 37 -6.73 -8.44 -13.53
N ALA A 38 -7.33 -8.59 -12.35
CA ALA A 38 -6.72 -8.30 -11.06
C ALA A 38 -5.70 -9.35 -10.60
N LYS A 39 -5.65 -10.53 -11.22
CA LYS A 39 -4.86 -11.69 -10.73
C LYS A 39 -3.44 -11.78 -11.29
N ASP A 40 -3.16 -11.06 -12.37
CA ASP A 40 -1.93 -11.18 -13.17
C ASP A 40 -1.16 -9.85 -13.23
N VAL A 41 -0.89 -9.25 -12.07
CA VAL A 41 0.05 -8.13 -11.97
C VAL A 41 1.37 -8.55 -11.37
N HIS A 42 2.44 -7.89 -11.81
CA HIS A 42 3.80 -8.35 -11.57
C HIS A 42 4.73 -7.22 -11.19
N ILE A 43 5.78 -7.54 -10.46
CA ILE A 43 6.89 -6.62 -10.18
C ILE A 43 8.21 -7.37 -10.24
N LEU A 44 9.22 -6.73 -10.82
CA LEU A 44 10.60 -7.21 -10.86
C LEU A 44 11.45 -6.38 -9.91
N LEU A 45 12.21 -7.04 -9.05
CA LEU A 45 13.04 -6.39 -8.04
C LEU A 45 14.47 -6.95 -8.07
N PRO A 46 15.48 -6.14 -7.72
CA PRO A 46 16.87 -6.61 -7.62
C PRO A 46 17.03 -7.81 -6.67
N ALA A 47 17.80 -8.81 -7.06
CA ALA A 47 17.88 -10.05 -6.28
C ALA A 47 18.49 -9.90 -4.89
N GLU A 48 19.45 -8.98 -4.74
CA GLU A 48 20.24 -8.78 -3.52
C GLU A 48 19.37 -8.42 -2.30
N ASP A 49 18.32 -7.62 -2.52
CA ASP A 49 17.50 -7.08 -1.43
C ASP A 49 16.11 -7.69 -1.31
N PHE A 50 15.66 -8.40 -2.34
CA PHE A 50 14.27 -8.84 -2.46
C PHE A 50 14.15 -10.34 -2.67
N ALA A 51 14.95 -11.15 -1.96
CA ALA A 51 14.73 -12.60 -1.91
C ALA A 51 13.41 -12.94 -1.19
N PRO A 52 12.66 -13.98 -1.63
CA PRO A 52 11.36 -14.33 -1.06
C PRO A 52 11.37 -14.51 0.45
N ASP A 53 12.39 -15.15 1.01
CA ASP A 53 12.50 -15.33 2.46
C ASP A 53 12.60 -14.00 3.21
N ARG A 54 13.30 -13.01 2.64
CA ARG A 54 13.42 -11.66 3.21
C ARG A 54 12.10 -10.90 3.09
N VAL A 55 11.47 -10.95 1.92
CA VAL A 55 10.15 -10.31 1.69
C VAL A 55 9.11 -10.90 2.65
N ARG A 56 9.07 -12.24 2.80
CA ARG A 56 8.22 -12.95 3.76
C ARG A 56 8.49 -12.53 5.19
N HIS A 57 9.77 -12.48 5.61
CA HIS A 57 10.15 -12.07 6.96
C HIS A 57 9.67 -10.66 7.32
N LEU A 58 9.66 -9.77 6.33
CA LEU A 58 9.15 -8.39 6.46
C LEU A 58 7.62 -8.30 6.35
N GLY A 59 6.96 -9.41 6.04
CA GLY A 59 5.52 -9.46 5.82
C GLY A 59 5.07 -8.95 4.44
N GLY A 60 5.99 -8.63 3.53
CA GLY A 60 5.68 -8.14 2.18
C GLY A 60 6.70 -7.14 1.61
N LEU A 61 6.28 -6.42 0.56
CA LEU A 61 7.00 -5.30 -0.06
C LEU A 61 6.45 -3.98 0.48
N TRP A 62 7.26 -3.20 1.17
CA TRP A 62 6.82 -1.95 1.82
C TRP A 62 6.69 -0.80 0.81
N THR A 63 5.92 0.25 1.17
CA THR A 63 5.59 1.36 0.27
C THR A 63 6.79 2.04 -0.37
N GLY A 64 7.90 2.23 0.35
CA GLY A 64 9.06 2.93 -0.21
C GLY A 64 9.86 2.15 -1.24
N VAL A 65 9.56 0.86 -1.45
CA VAL A 65 9.99 0.18 -2.70
C VAL A 65 9.43 0.90 -3.92
N PHE A 66 8.22 1.47 -3.80
CA PHE A 66 7.45 2.09 -4.85
C PHE A 66 7.61 3.63 -4.89
N ASP A 67 8.24 4.23 -3.87
CA ASP A 67 8.37 5.69 -3.72
C ASP A 67 9.65 6.28 -4.36
N ASP A 68 10.61 5.45 -4.77
CA ASP A 68 11.86 5.90 -5.38
C ASP A 68 11.62 6.49 -6.79
N GLY A 69 11.39 7.80 -6.85
CA GLY A 69 10.94 8.56 -8.02
C GLY A 69 11.96 8.81 -9.14
N ASN A 70 13.03 8.00 -9.28
CA ASN A 70 14.13 8.32 -10.20
C ASN A 70 14.31 7.44 -11.44
N SER A 71 13.57 6.35 -11.62
CA SER A 71 13.67 5.54 -12.84
C SER A 71 12.47 4.61 -12.94
N ALA A 72 11.68 4.74 -14.02
CA ALA A 72 10.63 3.80 -14.46
C ALA A 72 10.00 2.96 -13.33
N GLY A 73 9.39 3.65 -12.35
CA GLY A 73 9.23 3.21 -10.97
C GLY A 73 8.83 1.73 -10.77
N ASN A 74 9.27 1.18 -9.64
CA ASN A 74 8.94 -0.16 -9.14
C ASN A 74 7.42 -0.28 -8.89
N TYR A 75 6.59 -0.20 -9.91
CA TYR A 75 5.14 -0.32 -9.82
C TYR A 75 4.72 -1.76 -10.05
N LEU A 76 3.47 -2.07 -9.77
CA LEU A 76 2.86 -3.31 -10.23
C LEU A 76 2.50 -3.13 -11.70
N HIS A 77 2.91 -4.06 -12.56
CA HIS A 77 2.67 -4.02 -14.00
C HIS A 77 1.68 -5.09 -14.42
N SER A 78 0.74 -4.72 -15.29
CA SER A 78 -0.17 -5.66 -15.93
C SER A 78 0.63 -6.58 -16.82
N ARG A 79 0.13 -7.80 -17.01
CA ARG A 79 0.73 -8.76 -17.95
C ARG A 79 1.05 -8.13 -19.31
N SER A 80 0.18 -7.30 -19.89
CA SER A 80 0.41 -6.67 -21.20
C SER A 80 1.51 -5.60 -21.25
N SER A 81 2.02 -5.13 -20.11
CA SER A 81 2.95 -4.00 -20.02
C SER A 81 4.42 -4.42 -20.09
N TYR A 82 4.76 -5.47 -20.85
CA TYR A 82 6.07 -6.17 -20.91
C TYR A 82 7.32 -5.33 -21.29
N LEU A 83 7.22 -4.01 -21.33
CA LEU A 83 8.38 -3.12 -21.48
C LEU A 83 9.10 -2.95 -20.14
N LEU A 84 9.49 -4.06 -19.50
CA LEU A 84 10.50 -4.02 -18.44
C LEU A 84 11.86 -4.01 -19.13
N ALA A 85 12.21 -2.85 -19.70
CA ALA A 85 13.51 -2.63 -20.31
C ALA A 85 14.60 -2.99 -19.29
N ASP A 86 15.56 -3.79 -19.72
CA ASP A 86 16.63 -4.28 -18.85
C ASP A 86 17.61 -3.14 -18.53
N GLU A 87 17.30 -2.34 -17.50
CA GLU A 87 18.15 -1.21 -17.11
C GLU A 87 19.44 -1.65 -16.38
N HIS A 88 19.58 -2.94 -16.01
CA HIS A 88 20.69 -3.40 -15.17
C HIS A 88 21.26 -4.74 -15.65
N PRO A 89 22.00 -4.75 -16.79
CA PRO A 89 22.69 -5.94 -17.25
C PRO A 89 23.68 -6.43 -16.19
N GLY A 90 23.59 -7.71 -15.82
CA GLY A 90 24.56 -8.38 -14.95
C GLY A 90 24.13 -8.63 -13.50
N LYS A 91 22.90 -8.27 -13.10
CA LYS A 91 22.34 -8.67 -11.79
C LYS A 91 21.10 -9.52 -11.95
N GLY A 92 20.94 -10.51 -11.07
CA GLY A 92 19.72 -11.31 -11.01
C GLY A 92 18.55 -10.51 -10.46
N ARG A 93 17.32 -10.98 -10.72
CA ARG A 93 16.08 -10.35 -10.25
C ARG A 93 15.12 -11.37 -9.68
N TRP A 94 14.28 -10.93 -8.75
CA TRP A 94 13.10 -11.67 -8.33
C TRP A 94 11.87 -11.07 -8.98
N GLY A 95 11.07 -11.93 -9.61
CA GLY A 95 9.73 -11.61 -10.04
C GLY A 95 8.71 -12.05 -9.03
N TYR A 96 7.73 -11.20 -8.77
CA TYR A 96 6.60 -11.48 -7.89
C TYR A 96 5.30 -11.32 -8.67
N ARG A 97 4.40 -12.31 -8.53
CA ARG A 97 3.02 -12.23 -9.01
C ARG A 97 2.14 -11.82 -7.84
N VAL A 98 1.40 -10.74 -8.03
CA VAL A 98 0.62 -10.07 -6.98
C VAL A 98 -0.84 -10.03 -7.41
N THR A 99 -1.77 -10.26 -6.48
CA THR A 99 -3.19 -10.02 -6.72
C THR A 99 -3.51 -8.58 -6.35
N LEU A 100 -4.11 -7.80 -7.25
CA LEU A 100 -4.53 -6.44 -6.91
C LEU A 100 -5.58 -6.47 -5.79
N GLY A 101 -5.51 -5.45 -4.93
CA GLY A 101 -6.49 -5.24 -3.87
C GLY A 101 -7.01 -3.80 -3.89
N PRO A 102 -8.02 -3.47 -3.07
CA PRO A 102 -8.59 -2.12 -3.01
C PRO A 102 -7.60 -1.03 -2.56
N ASN A 103 -6.41 -1.41 -2.09
CA ASN A 103 -5.30 -0.49 -1.79
C ASN A 103 -4.42 -0.17 -3.01
N SER A 104 -4.68 -0.76 -4.19
CA SER A 104 -3.85 -0.55 -5.38
C SER A 104 -4.43 0.55 -6.27
N VAL A 105 -3.69 1.65 -6.42
CA VAL A 105 -4.11 2.85 -7.16
C VAL A 105 -3.45 2.87 -8.53
N PRO A 106 -4.17 3.14 -9.64
CA PRO A 106 -3.54 3.27 -10.94
C PRO A 106 -2.54 4.45 -10.96
N VAL A 107 -1.34 4.24 -11.51
CA VAL A 107 -0.37 5.34 -11.71
C VAL A 107 -0.87 6.28 -12.80
N ALA A 108 -1.43 5.71 -13.87
CA ALA A 108 -2.18 6.43 -14.89
C ALA A 108 -3.34 5.53 -15.39
N LEU A 109 -4.40 6.14 -15.92
CA LEU A 109 -5.64 5.43 -16.25
C LEU A 109 -5.47 4.33 -17.31
N THR A 110 -4.46 4.46 -18.16
CA THR A 110 -4.21 3.55 -19.29
C THR A 110 -2.85 2.86 -19.22
N SER A 111 -2.08 3.03 -18.14
CA SER A 111 -0.72 2.48 -18.08
C SER A 111 -0.69 0.98 -17.80
N GLY A 112 -1.77 0.44 -17.22
CA GLY A 112 -1.74 -0.90 -16.64
C GLY A 112 -0.65 -1.00 -15.56
N THR A 113 -0.42 0.09 -14.83
CA THR A 113 0.51 0.13 -13.70
C THR A 113 -0.18 0.63 -12.45
N TRP A 114 0.16 0.02 -11.30
CA TRP A 114 -0.46 0.34 -10.01
C TRP A 114 0.56 0.62 -8.92
N TYR A 115 0.21 1.56 -8.07
CA TYR A 115 0.87 1.91 -6.83
C TYR A 115 0.10 1.31 -5.65
N PRO A 116 0.68 0.34 -4.91
CA PRO A 116 0.03 -0.30 -3.78
C PRO A 116 0.20 0.55 -2.51
N VAL A 117 -0.85 1.26 -2.12
CA VAL A 117 -0.85 2.08 -0.90
C VAL A 117 -0.67 1.18 0.33
N GLY A 118 0.32 1.53 1.15
CA GLY A 118 0.74 0.74 2.30
C GLY A 118 1.64 -0.46 1.97
N GLY A 119 1.98 -0.66 0.70
CA GLY A 119 2.78 -1.77 0.20
C GLY A 119 1.97 -2.98 -0.27
N VAL A 120 2.67 -4.03 -0.67
CA VAL A 120 2.12 -5.33 -1.03
C VAL A 120 2.36 -6.31 0.11
N LEU A 121 1.30 -6.86 0.67
CA LEU A 121 1.42 -7.82 1.77
C LEU A 121 1.89 -9.19 1.25
N TRP A 122 2.58 -9.97 2.07
CA TRP A 122 3.04 -11.32 1.70
C TRP A 122 1.85 -12.23 1.32
N SER A 123 0.72 -12.09 2.02
CA SER A 123 -0.52 -12.81 1.70
C SER A 123 -1.12 -12.41 0.35
N GLN A 124 -0.71 -11.28 -0.22
CA GLN A 124 -1.16 -10.76 -1.52
C GLN A 124 -0.30 -11.27 -2.69
N ILE A 125 0.88 -11.82 -2.39
CA ILE A 125 1.82 -12.39 -3.37
C ILE A 125 1.44 -13.85 -3.60
N SER A 126 1.03 -14.21 -4.81
CA SER A 126 0.58 -15.57 -5.14
C SER A 126 1.72 -16.49 -5.59
N ALA A 127 2.77 -15.93 -6.19
CA ALA A 127 3.94 -16.68 -6.62
C ALA A 127 5.17 -15.79 -6.79
N PHE A 128 6.34 -16.42 -6.85
CA PHE A 128 7.61 -15.76 -7.13
C PHE A 128 8.50 -16.62 -8.04
N THR A 129 9.45 -15.98 -8.73
CA THR A 129 10.43 -16.67 -9.60
C THR A 129 11.74 -15.89 -9.61
N TYR A 130 12.85 -16.60 -9.80
CA TYR A 130 14.18 -15.99 -9.93
C TYR A 130 14.56 -15.90 -11.41
N PHE A 131 15.10 -14.76 -11.81
CA PHE A 131 15.72 -14.52 -13.11
C PHE A 131 17.22 -14.32 -12.89
N PRO A 132 18.08 -15.27 -13.29
CA PRO A 132 19.53 -15.10 -13.19
C PRO A 132 20.03 -13.96 -14.09
N PRO A 133 21.22 -13.42 -13.81
CA PRO A 133 21.83 -12.37 -14.62
C PRO A 133 21.90 -12.74 -16.11
N GLY A 134 21.47 -11.82 -16.99
CA GLY A 134 21.59 -11.99 -18.44
C GLY A 134 20.51 -12.85 -19.09
N GLU A 135 19.53 -13.35 -18.32
CA GLU A 135 18.32 -13.94 -18.92
C GLU A 135 17.39 -12.86 -19.47
N ASP A 136 16.87 -13.12 -20.68
CA ASP A 136 15.91 -12.24 -21.31
C ASP A 136 14.55 -12.34 -20.60
N ILE A 137 14.13 -11.23 -19.99
CA ILE A 137 12.86 -11.07 -19.29
C ILE A 137 11.66 -11.22 -20.26
N CYS A 138 11.88 -11.21 -21.58
CA CYS A 138 10.82 -11.48 -22.57
C CYS A 138 10.09 -12.83 -22.34
N TRP A 139 10.71 -13.78 -21.65
CA TRP A 139 10.13 -15.09 -21.30
C TRP A 139 9.46 -15.13 -19.92
N PHE A 140 9.17 -14.00 -19.31
CA PHE A 140 8.56 -13.90 -17.97
C PHE A 140 7.30 -14.77 -17.79
N HIS A 141 6.51 -14.94 -18.85
CA HIS A 141 5.31 -15.77 -18.86
C HIS A 141 5.58 -17.29 -18.93
N LEU A 142 6.79 -17.70 -19.29
CA LEU A 142 7.26 -19.10 -19.30
C LEU A 142 8.13 -19.43 -18.08
N ALA A 143 8.40 -18.46 -17.22
CA ALA A 143 9.22 -18.66 -16.03
C ALA A 143 8.63 -19.73 -15.10
N HIS A 144 9.49 -20.42 -14.36
CA HIS A 144 9.06 -21.39 -13.37
C HIS A 144 8.62 -20.70 -12.07
N TRP A 145 7.32 -20.41 -11.99
CA TRP A 145 6.72 -19.78 -10.82
C TRP A 145 6.57 -20.75 -9.65
N VAL A 146 7.19 -20.40 -8.53
CA VAL A 146 7.01 -21.09 -7.25
C VAL A 146 5.81 -20.47 -6.54
N ALA A 147 4.80 -21.29 -6.23
CA ALA A 147 3.62 -20.85 -5.51
C ALA A 147 3.97 -20.43 -4.07
N ASN A 148 3.41 -19.31 -3.62
CA ASN A 148 3.52 -18.88 -2.23
C ASN A 148 2.50 -19.64 -1.36
N PRO A 149 2.92 -20.48 -0.39
CA PRO A 149 1.99 -21.22 0.46
C PRO A 149 1.20 -20.35 1.43
N ASP A 150 1.64 -19.11 1.68
CA ASP A 150 0.94 -18.17 2.58
C ASP A 150 0.03 -17.19 1.83
N TYR A 151 -0.19 -17.39 0.52
CA TYR A 151 -1.13 -16.60 -0.26
C TYR A 151 -2.56 -16.79 0.28
N ASP A 152 -3.28 -15.67 0.47
CA ASP A 152 -4.69 -15.68 0.86
C ASP A 152 -5.56 -15.42 -0.38
N ASP A 153 -6.30 -16.44 -0.82
CA ASP A 153 -7.20 -16.36 -1.99
C ASP A 153 -8.33 -15.33 -1.79
N GLY A 154 -8.53 -14.85 -0.57
CA GLY A 154 -9.45 -13.78 -0.25
C GLY A 154 -9.15 -12.45 -0.93
N TRP A 155 -7.95 -12.24 -1.45
CA TRP A 155 -7.64 -11.10 -2.31
C TRP A 155 -8.39 -11.16 -3.65
N GLU A 156 -8.66 -12.35 -4.17
CA GLU A 156 -9.35 -12.53 -5.45
C GLU A 156 -10.80 -12.05 -5.41
N ASP A 157 -11.39 -11.97 -4.22
CA ASP A 157 -12.74 -11.43 -4.04
C ASP A 157 -12.80 -9.96 -4.47
N PHE A 158 -11.70 -9.21 -4.49
CA PHE A 158 -11.71 -7.74 -4.61
C PHE A 158 -11.44 -7.19 -6.01
N GLY A 159 -11.34 -8.02 -7.05
CA GLY A 159 -11.34 -7.59 -8.46
C GLY A 159 -10.38 -6.43 -8.79
N LEU A 160 -10.68 -5.69 -9.86
CA LEU A 160 -9.87 -4.56 -10.31
C LEU A 160 -10.28 -3.27 -9.57
N PRO A 161 -9.39 -2.64 -8.80
CA PRO A 161 -9.68 -1.37 -8.13
C PRO A 161 -9.71 -0.19 -9.10
N VAL A 162 -10.68 0.69 -8.91
CA VAL A 162 -10.78 1.99 -9.61
C VAL A 162 -11.11 3.07 -8.58
N HIS A 163 -10.38 4.18 -8.60
CA HIS A 163 -10.56 5.27 -7.66
C HIS A 163 -10.90 6.55 -8.41
N GLU A 164 -12.06 7.13 -8.11
CA GLU A 164 -12.56 8.34 -8.75
C GLU A 164 -12.82 9.41 -7.70
N SER A 165 -12.45 10.65 -7.99
CA SER A 165 -13.02 11.83 -7.34
C SER A 165 -14.06 12.45 -8.26
N ARG A 166 -14.95 13.29 -7.71
CA ARG A 166 -15.93 14.06 -8.51
C ARG A 166 -15.28 14.95 -9.56
N VAL A 167 -14.03 15.34 -9.34
CA VAL A 167 -13.32 16.32 -10.17
C VAL A 167 -12.38 15.61 -11.14
N GLU A 168 -11.60 14.65 -10.66
CA GLU A 168 -10.58 13.95 -11.43
C GLU A 168 -10.40 12.50 -10.95
N PRO A 169 -9.92 11.59 -11.81
CA PRO A 169 -9.52 10.26 -11.36
C PRO A 169 -8.35 10.32 -10.37
N LEU A 170 -8.37 9.47 -9.34
CA LEU A 170 -7.30 9.43 -8.34
C LEU A 170 -6.16 8.53 -8.85
N THR A 171 -4.97 9.10 -8.92
CA THR A 171 -3.74 8.42 -9.35
C THR A 171 -2.73 8.36 -8.22
N SER A 172 -1.59 7.69 -8.42
CA SER A 172 -0.52 7.63 -7.40
C SER A 172 -0.06 9.01 -6.92
N SER A 173 -0.08 10.02 -7.79
CA SER A 173 0.18 11.43 -7.44
C SER A 173 -0.80 12.05 -6.45
N SER A 174 -1.96 11.43 -6.22
CA SER A 174 -2.94 11.84 -5.20
C SER A 174 -2.62 11.30 -3.81
N PHE A 175 -1.60 10.45 -3.67
CA PHE A 175 -1.26 9.72 -2.44
C PHE A 175 0.22 9.90 -2.05
N THR A 176 0.70 11.14 -2.18
CA THR A 176 2.11 11.50 -1.92
C THR A 176 2.42 11.62 -0.42
N THR A 177 1.40 11.82 0.41
CA THR A 177 1.56 11.98 1.86
C THR A 177 1.02 10.78 2.62
N THR A 178 1.60 10.52 3.79
CA THR A 178 1.12 9.47 4.72
C THR A 178 -0.35 9.67 5.08
N ASP A 179 -0.79 10.92 5.28
CA ASP A 179 -2.18 11.22 5.65
C ASP A 179 -3.17 10.87 4.53
N GLU A 180 -2.82 11.12 3.26
CA GLU A 180 -3.61 10.71 2.10
C GLU A 180 -3.69 9.19 1.98
N GLN A 181 -2.57 8.51 2.21
CA GLN A 181 -2.50 7.05 2.19
C GLN A 181 -3.34 6.42 3.32
N ILE A 182 -3.25 6.94 4.55
CA ILE A 182 -4.11 6.53 5.68
C ILE A 182 -5.58 6.77 5.34
N ARG A 183 -5.91 7.94 4.78
CA ARG A 183 -7.27 8.28 4.38
C ARG A 183 -7.83 7.27 3.37
N LEU A 184 -7.06 6.91 2.35
CA LEU A 184 -7.48 5.88 1.39
C LEU A 184 -7.82 4.57 2.10
N LEU A 185 -6.92 4.09 2.97
CA LEU A 185 -7.11 2.84 3.70
C LEU A 185 -8.36 2.89 4.59
N ASP A 186 -8.60 4.01 5.26
CA ASP A 186 -9.82 4.22 6.05
C ASP A 186 -11.08 4.25 5.18
N GLU A 187 -11.03 4.88 4.01
CA GLU A 187 -12.16 4.96 3.08
C GLU A 187 -12.51 3.58 2.52
N ILE A 188 -11.55 2.83 1.99
CA ILE A 188 -11.80 1.48 1.42
C ILE A 188 -12.22 0.45 2.48
N THR A 189 -11.86 0.66 3.76
CA THR A 189 -12.26 -0.20 4.88
C THR A 189 -13.51 0.29 5.62
N THR A 190 -14.14 1.37 5.14
CA THR A 190 -15.41 1.87 5.68
C THR A 190 -16.60 1.31 4.91
N TYR A 191 -17.59 0.78 5.63
CA TYR A 191 -18.83 0.31 5.03
C TYR A 191 -19.54 1.43 4.25
N GLY A 192 -19.96 1.13 3.01
CA GLY A 192 -20.64 2.08 2.14
C GLY A 192 -19.74 2.95 1.27
N LYS A 193 -18.42 2.98 1.53
CA LYS A 193 -17.45 3.76 0.75
C LYS A 193 -16.83 2.98 -0.41
N LEU A 194 -16.70 1.66 -0.26
CA LEU A 194 -16.27 0.76 -1.33
C LEU A 194 -17.49 0.21 -2.09
N ILE A 195 -17.50 0.40 -3.40
CA ILE A 195 -18.61 0.06 -4.29
C ILE A 195 -18.20 -1.08 -5.23
N LEU A 196 -18.98 -2.14 -5.26
CA LEU A 196 -18.88 -3.18 -6.28
C LEU A 196 -19.58 -2.69 -7.55
N ALA A 197 -18.85 -2.69 -8.66
CA ALA A 197 -19.32 -2.26 -9.97
C ALA A 197 -19.29 -3.46 -10.93
N THR A 198 -20.46 -4.06 -11.18
CA THR A 198 -20.57 -5.24 -12.04
C THR A 198 -21.10 -4.82 -13.42
N PRO A 199 -20.36 -5.11 -14.51
CA PRO A 199 -20.84 -4.84 -15.87
C PRO A 199 -21.94 -5.82 -16.25
N ILE A 200 -23.15 -5.32 -16.49
CA ILE A 200 -24.29 -6.12 -16.98
C ILE A 200 -24.72 -5.55 -18.33
N ARG A 201 -24.36 -6.26 -19.41
CA ARG A 201 -24.54 -5.85 -20.81
C ARG A 201 -23.84 -4.51 -21.10
N ARG A 202 -24.61 -3.41 -21.18
CA ARG A 202 -24.14 -2.04 -21.45
C ARG A 202 -24.24 -1.11 -20.23
N HIS A 203 -24.61 -1.64 -19.07
CA HIS A 203 -24.87 -0.85 -17.86
C HIS A 203 -23.94 -1.31 -16.73
N MET A 204 -23.43 -0.36 -15.95
CA MET A 204 -22.70 -0.66 -14.72
C MET A 204 -23.68 -0.62 -13.56
N ILE A 205 -23.90 -1.78 -12.93
CA ILE A 205 -24.70 -1.83 -11.69
C ILE A 205 -23.75 -1.67 -10.51
N ARG A 206 -24.09 -0.75 -9.60
CA ARG A 206 -23.26 -0.34 -8.47
C ARG A 206 -23.95 -0.71 -7.16
N PHE A 207 -23.25 -1.44 -6.31
CA PHE A 207 -23.73 -1.81 -4.98
C PHE A 207 -22.65 -1.59 -3.94
N PRO A 208 -22.98 -1.08 -2.74
CA PRO A 208 -22.04 -1.09 -1.63
C PRO A 208 -21.52 -2.49 -1.35
N VAL A 209 -20.21 -2.63 -1.15
CA VAL A 209 -19.62 -3.89 -0.71
C VAL A 209 -20.18 -4.27 0.65
N ARG A 210 -20.64 -5.52 0.79
CA ARG A 210 -21.26 -6.02 2.03
C ARG A 210 -20.29 -5.89 3.21
N ALA A 211 -20.82 -5.57 4.39
CA ALA A 211 -20.02 -5.40 5.61
C ALA A 211 -19.13 -6.61 5.95
N GLY A 212 -19.55 -7.84 5.62
CA GLY A 212 -18.72 -9.03 5.79
C GLY A 212 -17.44 -9.01 4.94
N ARG A 213 -17.53 -8.54 3.69
CA ARG A 213 -16.38 -8.42 2.79
C ARG A 213 -15.49 -7.23 3.18
N ILE A 214 -16.06 -6.15 3.73
CA ILE A 214 -15.27 -5.08 4.35
C ILE A 214 -14.46 -5.60 5.55
N ARG A 215 -15.07 -6.39 6.45
CA ARG A 215 -14.32 -7.00 7.57
C ARG A 215 -13.20 -7.92 7.09
N LYS A 216 -13.46 -8.68 6.02
CA LYS A 216 -12.42 -9.51 5.36
C LYS A 216 -11.28 -8.63 4.84
N LEU A 217 -11.58 -7.50 4.19
CA LEU A 217 -10.56 -6.55 3.73
C LEU A 217 -9.72 -6.00 4.88
N CYS A 218 -10.34 -5.59 6.00
CA CYS A 218 -9.62 -5.12 7.18
C CYS A 218 -8.67 -6.19 7.72
N HIS A 219 -9.12 -7.45 7.76
CA HIS A 219 -8.28 -8.59 8.17
C HIS A 219 -7.10 -8.81 7.21
N LEU A 220 -7.37 -8.84 5.90
CA LEU A 220 -6.34 -9.01 4.86
C LEU A 220 -5.26 -7.93 4.95
N LEU A 221 -5.64 -6.67 5.14
CA LEU A 221 -4.73 -5.54 5.28
C LEU A 221 -4.07 -5.44 6.67
N SER A 222 -4.52 -6.24 7.65
CA SER A 222 -4.21 -6.02 9.07
C SER A 222 -4.51 -4.58 9.53
N TRP A 223 -5.54 -3.96 8.97
CA TRP A 223 -5.89 -2.57 9.19
C TRP A 223 -7.02 -2.43 10.19
N ASN A 224 -6.76 -1.73 11.29
CA ASN A 224 -7.78 -1.39 12.28
C ASN A 224 -8.01 0.14 12.29
N ARG A 225 -9.12 0.57 11.69
CA ARG A 225 -9.51 1.99 11.64
C ARG A 225 -9.77 2.59 13.02
N GLU A 226 -10.22 1.79 13.98
CA GLU A 226 -10.51 2.25 15.34
C GLU A 226 -9.22 2.41 16.17
N ASP A 227 -8.07 1.97 15.65
CA ASP A 227 -6.77 2.23 16.28
C ASP A 227 -6.27 3.64 15.93
N PRO A 228 -6.20 4.59 16.89
CA PRO A 228 -5.68 5.93 16.64
C PRO A 228 -4.17 5.95 16.34
N TYR A 229 -3.46 4.84 16.60
CA TYR A 229 -2.03 4.69 16.38
C TYR A 229 -1.69 3.82 15.18
N ARG A 230 -2.65 3.51 14.31
CA ARG A 230 -2.38 2.82 13.04
C ARG A 230 -1.36 3.60 12.21
N ARG A 231 -0.40 2.89 11.62
CA ARG A 231 0.74 3.48 10.90
C ARG A 231 0.96 2.79 9.56
N LEU A 232 1.65 3.51 8.68
CA LEU A 232 2.20 2.99 7.45
C LEU A 232 3.72 2.77 7.58
N PRO A 233 4.31 1.83 6.81
CA PRO A 233 3.65 0.87 5.92
C PRO A 233 2.81 -0.16 6.71
N LEU A 234 1.91 -0.87 6.03
CA LEU A 234 1.06 -1.92 6.63
C LEU A 234 1.86 -3.12 7.17
N LEU A 235 3.13 -3.20 6.80
CA LEU A 235 4.05 -4.26 7.15
C LEU A 235 4.67 -4.01 8.53
N LYS A 236 5.01 -5.09 9.24
CA LYS A 236 5.85 -4.99 10.45
C LYS A 236 7.13 -4.27 10.04
N SER A 237 7.34 -3.09 10.61
CA SER A 237 8.18 -2.07 9.99
C SER A 237 9.56 -2.60 9.59
N TYR A 238 9.81 -2.66 8.27
CA TYR A 238 11.15 -2.75 7.70
C TYR A 238 12.05 -1.65 8.29
N GLN A 239 11.49 -0.51 8.68
CA GLN A 239 12.21 0.53 9.41
C GLN A 239 12.81 0.04 10.74
N GLU A 240 12.15 -0.84 11.51
CA GLU A 240 12.80 -1.42 12.69
C GLU A 240 13.92 -2.39 12.33
N ALA A 241 13.74 -3.20 11.28
CA ALA A 241 14.75 -4.15 10.82
C ALA A 241 15.97 -3.45 10.18
N VAL A 242 15.76 -2.46 9.31
CA VAL A 242 16.80 -1.60 8.71
C VAL A 242 17.45 -0.73 9.75
N ARG A 243 16.69 -0.15 10.69
CA ARG A 243 17.26 0.59 11.82
C ARG A 243 18.12 -0.32 12.68
N ARG A 244 17.68 -1.55 12.97
CA ARG A 244 18.51 -2.56 13.65
C ARG A 244 19.74 -2.92 12.81
N ALA A 245 19.61 -3.11 11.50
CA ALA A 245 20.72 -3.46 10.62
C ALA A 245 21.74 -2.31 10.48
N MET A 246 21.29 -1.06 10.34
CA MET A 246 22.14 0.13 10.34
C MET A 246 22.82 0.34 11.68
N ILE A 247 22.11 0.16 12.80
CA ILE A 247 22.70 0.21 14.14
C ILE A 247 23.76 -0.89 14.27
N MET A 248 23.46 -2.12 13.84
CA MET A 248 24.42 -3.23 13.89
C MET A 248 25.63 -3.00 12.99
N ASP A 249 25.47 -2.52 11.76
CA ASP A 249 26.60 -2.18 10.87
C ASP A 249 27.46 -1.05 11.47
N THR A 250 26.82 -0.02 12.04
CA THR A 250 27.54 1.06 12.73
C THR A 250 28.33 0.55 13.94
N LEU A 251 27.73 -0.36 14.73
CA LEU A 251 28.37 -0.99 15.88
C LEU A 251 29.54 -1.91 15.45
N LEU A 252 29.36 -2.69 14.38
CA LEU A 252 30.40 -3.54 13.82
C LEU A 252 31.57 -2.71 13.30
N ARG A 253 31.32 -1.61 12.58
CA ARG A 253 32.39 -0.69 12.12
C ARG A 253 33.14 -0.04 13.27
N ALA A 254 32.44 0.36 14.35
CA ALA A 254 33.08 0.94 15.53
C ALA A 254 33.98 -0.08 16.26
N SER A 255 33.53 -1.33 16.37
CA SER A 255 34.31 -2.43 16.94
C SER A 255 35.57 -2.74 16.11
N SER A 256 35.45 -2.77 14.78
CA SER A 256 36.60 -2.96 13.86
C SER A 256 37.65 -1.86 13.96
N ALA A 257 37.27 -0.66 14.40
CA ALA A 257 38.17 0.48 14.57
C ALA A 257 38.88 0.52 15.93
N GLY A 258 38.72 -0.52 16.78
CA GLY A 258 39.32 -0.56 18.12
C GLY A 258 38.67 0.39 19.12
N VAL A 259 37.48 0.93 18.81
CA VAL A 259 36.71 1.77 19.73
C VAL A 259 35.90 0.83 20.62
N GLU A 260 36.22 0.80 21.91
CA GLU A 260 35.46 0.06 22.91
C GLU A 260 34.10 0.75 23.12
N VAL A 261 33.05 0.21 22.50
CA VAL A 261 31.69 0.77 22.61
C VAL A 261 31.04 0.21 23.87
N ASP A 262 30.92 1.01 24.92
CA ASP A 262 30.07 0.69 26.07
C ASP A 262 28.59 0.82 25.66
N PRO A 263 27.81 -0.28 25.59
CA PRO A 263 26.40 -0.23 25.22
C PRO A 263 25.54 0.55 26.22
N ASN A 264 26.07 0.86 27.42
CA ASN A 264 25.39 1.68 28.42
C ASN A 264 25.71 3.17 28.34
N ALA A 265 26.65 3.57 27.50
CA ALA A 265 27.06 4.96 27.36
C ALA A 265 25.87 5.85 26.98
N SER A 266 25.77 6.99 27.67
CA SER A 266 24.69 7.96 27.50
C SER A 266 24.57 8.48 26.06
N SER A 267 25.66 8.48 25.29
CA SER A 267 25.65 8.89 23.87
C SER A 267 24.93 7.88 22.98
N VAL A 268 25.10 6.57 23.20
CA VAL A 268 24.39 5.50 22.49
C VAL A 268 22.91 5.54 22.84
N LYS A 269 22.58 5.70 24.12
CA LYS A 269 21.19 5.85 24.58
C LYS A 269 20.52 7.10 24.00
N ASN A 270 21.22 8.22 23.90
CA ASN A 270 20.68 9.45 23.30
C ASN A 270 20.59 9.39 21.78
N MET A 271 21.51 8.69 21.10
CA MET A 271 21.44 8.44 19.65
C MET A 271 20.23 7.57 19.31
N ILE A 272 19.99 6.51 20.10
CA ILE A 272 18.78 5.69 20.06
C ILE A 272 17.56 6.56 20.38
N ARG A 273 17.52 7.32 21.47
CA ARG A 273 16.34 8.16 21.79
C ARG A 273 16.00 9.17 20.70
N LYS A 274 17.01 9.86 20.14
CA LYS A 274 16.83 10.88 19.10
C LYS A 274 16.29 10.29 17.79
N HIS A 275 16.68 9.05 17.45
CA HIS A 275 16.13 8.39 16.28
C HIS A 275 14.72 7.84 16.56
N PHE A 276 14.44 7.33 17.75
CA PHE A 276 13.23 6.54 18.03
C PHE A 276 12.02 7.36 18.54
N SER A 277 12.08 8.70 18.51
CA SER A 277 11.01 9.59 19.03
C SER A 277 10.25 10.38 17.94
N ALA A 278 10.34 9.99 16.67
CA ALA A 278 9.59 10.58 15.56
C ALA A 278 8.51 9.61 15.04
#